data_AF-A0A917D7S3-F1
#
_entry.id   AF-A0A917D7S3-F1
#
_cell.length_a   1.000
_cell.length_b   1.000
_cell.length_c   1.000
_cell.angle_alpha   90.00
_cell.angle_beta   90.00
_cell.angle_gamma   90.00
#
_symmetry.space_group_name_H-M   'P 1'
#
loop_
_entity.id
_entity.type
_entity.pdbx_description
1 polymer ?
#
loop_
_entity_poly.entity_id
_entity_poly.type
_entity_poly.pdbx_seq_one_letter_code
_entity_poly.pdbx_strand_id
1 'polypeptide(L)'
;MMSDTIAIAAPQVAPAMPMSRTVPPVRKASARGAGMLVRRPDLGNDEVLAAITERLTFEGRDPRHAAGVLKAALEGRPVALAFLRRLVLPSPRVPLSMPIQAILRSTPEKSEQRQGTSVWSRFVSFGQ
;
A
#
# COMPACT_ATOMS: atom_id res chain seq x y z
N MET A 1 -46.25 48.64 31.61
CA MET A 1 -44.86 48.22 31.92
C MET A 1 -44.97 46.77 32.37
N MET A 2 -44.35 45.76 31.80
CA MET A 2 -43.08 45.64 31.07
C MET A 2 -43.21 44.50 30.05
N SER A 3 -42.56 44.64 28.89
CA SER A 3 -42.49 43.63 27.82
C SER A 3 -41.23 42.80 28.03
N ASP A 4 -41.33 41.49 28.22
CA ASP A 4 -40.18 40.60 28.23
C ASP A 4 -39.93 40.05 26.81
N THR A 5 -38.86 40.51 26.20
CA THR A 5 -38.34 40.08 24.89
C THR A 5 -37.54 38.79 25.05
N ILE A 6 -37.97 37.71 24.40
CA ILE A 6 -37.20 36.46 24.31
C ILE A 6 -36.11 36.63 23.24
N ALA A 7 -34.85 36.68 23.68
CA ALA A 7 -33.69 36.65 22.80
C ALA A 7 -33.36 35.20 22.40
N ILE A 8 -33.57 34.87 21.13
CA ILE A 8 -33.13 33.60 20.54
C ILE A 8 -31.66 33.77 20.11
N ALA A 9 -30.77 33.06 20.80
CA ALA A 9 -29.35 33.04 20.49
C ALA A 9 -29.08 32.30 19.17
N ALA A 10 -28.33 32.92 18.26
CA ALA A 10 -27.88 32.33 17.01
C ALA A 10 -26.87 31.18 17.27
N PRO A 11 -26.90 30.07 16.50
CA PRO A 11 -25.90 29.02 16.63
C PRO A 11 -24.56 29.51 16.04
N GLN A 12 -23.54 29.57 16.90
CA GLN A 12 -22.15 29.80 16.52
C GLN A 12 -21.67 28.64 15.62
N VAL A 13 -21.52 28.90 14.32
CA VAL A 13 -20.85 28.00 13.38
C VAL A 13 -19.35 28.10 13.66
N ALA A 14 -18.78 27.08 14.29
CA ALA A 14 -17.33 27.00 14.51
C ALA A 14 -16.58 26.95 13.16
N PRO A 15 -15.47 27.69 12.99
CA PRO A 15 -14.73 27.72 11.74
C PRO A 15 -14.09 26.36 11.46
N ALA A 16 -14.36 25.82 10.27
CA ALA A 16 -13.71 24.62 9.76
C ALA A 16 -12.18 24.81 9.79
N MET A 17 -11.50 24.08 10.67
CA MET A 17 -10.04 24.09 10.72
C MET A 17 -9.50 23.59 9.38
N PRO A 18 -8.61 24.34 8.70
CA PRO A 18 -7.95 23.83 7.51
C PRO A 18 -7.09 22.66 7.96
N MET A 19 -7.47 21.44 7.57
CA MET A 19 -6.61 20.28 7.74
C MET A 19 -5.39 20.51 6.87
N SER A 20 -4.32 21.06 7.45
CA SER A 20 -3.00 21.12 6.87
C SER A 20 -2.56 19.68 6.62
N ARG A 21 -2.83 19.21 5.39
CA ARG A 21 -2.38 17.92 4.90
C ARG A 21 -0.87 18.01 4.80
N THR A 22 -0.20 17.65 5.89
CA THR A 22 1.26 17.52 5.93
C THR A 22 1.59 16.39 4.99
N VAL A 23 1.87 16.72 3.74
CA VAL A 23 2.40 15.78 2.76
C VAL A 23 3.82 15.47 3.25
N PRO A 24 4.11 14.25 3.72
CA PRO A 24 5.46 13.92 4.12
C PRO A 24 6.38 14.15 2.90
N PRO A 25 7.60 14.67 3.11
CA PRO A 25 8.52 14.92 2.01
C PRO A 25 8.70 13.61 1.25
N VAL A 26 8.24 13.58 0.00
CA VAL A 26 8.48 12.47 -0.92
C VAL A 26 9.99 12.45 -1.16
N ARG A 27 10.71 11.63 -0.39
CA ARG A 27 12.13 11.42 -0.61
C ARG A 27 12.26 10.85 -2.02
N LYS A 28 12.76 11.67 -2.95
CA LYS A 28 13.02 11.24 -4.33
C LYS A 28 13.95 10.03 -4.25
N ALA A 29 13.49 8.89 -4.74
CA ALA A 29 14.24 7.65 -4.79
C ALA A 29 15.41 7.80 -5.77
N SER A 30 16.50 8.46 -5.36
CA SER A 30 17.75 8.44 -6.12
C SER A 30 18.64 7.31 -5.61
N ALA A 31 19.17 6.52 -6.55
CA ALA A 31 20.20 5.49 -6.40
C ALA A 31 19.82 4.29 -5.51
N ARG A 32 19.46 3.15 -6.15
CA ARG A 32 19.37 1.78 -5.59
C ARG A 32 19.40 1.68 -4.04
N GLY A 33 18.42 2.29 -3.36
CA GLY A 33 18.37 2.29 -1.90
C GLY A 33 18.04 0.90 -1.37
N ALA A 34 18.37 0.62 -0.11
CA ALA A 34 18.05 -0.65 0.55
C ALA A 34 16.54 -0.98 0.46
N GLY A 35 15.67 0.04 0.50
CA GLY A 35 14.24 -0.11 0.29
C GLY A 35 13.86 -0.77 -1.04
N MET A 36 14.64 -0.57 -2.10
CA MET A 36 14.39 -1.24 -3.39
C MET A 36 14.63 -2.75 -3.33
N LEU A 37 15.56 -3.23 -2.49
CA LEU A 37 15.84 -4.66 -2.32
C LEU A 37 14.64 -5.41 -1.72
N VAL A 38 13.85 -4.71 -0.89
CA VAL A 38 12.65 -5.24 -0.23
C VAL A 38 11.35 -4.77 -0.90
N ARG A 39 11.43 -4.20 -2.12
CA ARG A 39 10.28 -3.66 -2.89
C ARG A 39 9.47 -2.59 -2.13
N ARG A 40 10.13 -1.87 -1.23
CA ARG A 40 9.56 -0.80 -0.41
C ARG A 40 10.39 0.48 -0.61
N PRO A 41 10.14 1.24 -1.69
CA PRO A 41 10.90 2.45 -2.01
C PRO A 41 10.71 3.57 -0.98
N ASP A 42 9.69 3.44 -0.12
CA ASP A 42 9.44 4.33 1.00
C ASP A 42 10.45 4.18 2.14
N LEU A 43 11.13 3.04 2.23
CA LEU A 43 12.07 2.75 3.31
C LEU A 43 13.47 3.25 3.01
N GLY A 44 14.05 3.93 4.00
CA GLY A 44 15.46 4.33 4.00
C GLY A 44 16.41 3.19 4.37
N ASN A 45 17.72 3.42 4.18
CA ASN A 45 18.74 2.44 4.58
C ASN A 45 18.74 2.18 6.09
N ASP A 46 18.53 3.21 6.89
CA ASP A 46 18.52 3.11 8.36
C ASP A 46 17.33 2.27 8.87
N GLU A 47 16.15 2.45 8.27
CA GLU A 47 14.94 1.69 8.63
C GLU A 47 15.10 0.20 8.28
N VAL A 48 15.74 -0.11 7.13
CA VAL A 48 16.06 -1.49 6.75
C VAL A 48 17.13 -2.08 7.68
N LEU A 49 18.13 -1.30 8.08
CA LEU A 49 19.18 -1.75 8.99
C LEU A 49 18.59 -2.07 10.37
N ALA A 50 17.71 -1.22 10.90
CA ALA A 50 16.98 -1.49 12.13
C ALA A 50 16.20 -2.82 12.05
N ALA A 51 15.44 -3.03 10.98
CA ALA A 51 14.71 -4.28 10.76
C ALA A 51 15.64 -5.51 10.68
N ILE A 52 16.82 -5.39 10.05
CA ILE A 52 17.83 -6.46 10.03
C ILE A 52 18.34 -6.75 11.44
N THR A 53 18.65 -5.73 12.23
CA THR A 53 19.14 -5.91 13.60
C THR A 53 18.10 -6.63 14.47
N GLU A 54 16.84 -6.21 14.43
CA GLU A 54 15.74 -6.87 15.15
C GLU A 54 15.57 -8.32 14.71
N ARG A 55 15.74 -8.60 13.42
CA ARG A 55 15.66 -9.98 12.93
C ARG A 55 16.83 -10.84 13.40
N LEU A 56 18.05 -10.30 13.39
CA LEU A 56 19.24 -11.02 13.85
C LEU A 56 19.13 -11.33 15.35
N THR A 57 18.68 -10.37 16.17
CA THR A 57 18.48 -10.60 17.60
C THR A 57 17.39 -11.64 17.85
N PHE A 58 16.29 -11.61 17.08
CA PHE A 58 15.24 -12.63 17.15
C PHE A 58 15.74 -14.04 16.80
N GLU A 59 16.66 -14.16 15.85
CA GLU A 59 17.29 -15.44 15.46
C GLU A 59 18.46 -15.84 16.39
N GLY A 60 18.75 -15.08 17.44
CA GLY A 60 19.86 -15.34 18.37
C GLY A 60 21.25 -15.08 17.78
N ARG A 61 21.34 -14.26 16.72
CA ARG A 61 22.58 -13.88 16.05
C ARG A 61 23.07 -12.51 16.51
N ASP A 62 24.36 -12.24 16.35
CA ASP A 62 24.96 -10.96 16.74
C ASP A 62 24.43 -9.81 15.84
N PRO A 63 23.78 -8.78 16.41
CA PRO A 63 23.28 -7.62 15.67
C PRO A 63 24.37 -6.83 14.95
N ARG A 64 25.64 -6.94 15.35
CA ARG A 64 26.78 -6.26 14.71
C ARG A 64 26.96 -6.67 13.24
N HIS A 65 26.47 -7.84 12.84
CA HIS A 65 26.55 -8.31 11.47
C HIS A 65 25.54 -7.63 10.52
N ALA A 66 24.59 -6.83 11.03
CA ALA A 66 23.54 -6.23 10.23
C ALA A 66 24.07 -5.39 9.05
N ALA A 67 25.09 -4.57 9.29
CA ALA A 67 25.72 -3.76 8.25
C ALA A 67 26.36 -4.62 7.14
N GLY A 68 26.96 -5.76 7.51
CA GLY A 68 27.54 -6.72 6.57
C GLY A 68 26.47 -7.42 5.72
N VAL A 69 25.34 -7.80 6.32
CA VAL A 69 24.21 -8.38 5.60
C VAL A 69 23.62 -7.38 4.60
N LEU A 70 23.45 -6.13 5.01
CA LEU A 70 22.95 -5.08 4.12
C LEU A 70 23.89 -4.84 2.94
N LYS A 71 25.21 -4.75 3.19
CA LYS A 71 26.22 -4.62 2.14
C LYS A 71 26.22 -5.82 1.19
N ALA A 72 26.19 -7.03 1.71
CA ALA A 72 26.11 -8.26 0.91
C ALA A 72 24.85 -8.31 0.04
N ALA A 73 23.72 -7.79 0.54
CA ALA A 73 22.48 -7.69 -0.22
C ALA A 73 22.56 -6.65 -1.34
N LEU A 74 23.21 -5.50 -1.10
CA LEU A 74 23.48 -4.50 -2.15
C LEU A 74 24.41 -5.04 -3.24
N GLU A 75 25.36 -5.91 -2.87
CA GLU A 75 26.21 -6.65 -3.82
C GLU A 75 25.48 -7.78 -4.56
N GLY A 76 24.21 -8.07 -4.20
CA GLY A 76 23.39 -9.09 -4.86
C GLY A 76 23.64 -10.52 -4.39
N ARG A 77 24.26 -10.74 -3.22
CA ARG A 77 24.49 -12.08 -2.68
C ARG A 77 23.14 -12.77 -2.40
N PRO A 78 22.89 -14.00 -2.93
CA PRO A 78 21.58 -14.62 -2.88
C PRO A 78 21.13 -14.96 -1.45
N VAL A 79 22.07 -15.33 -0.57
CA VAL A 79 21.78 -15.62 0.85
C VAL A 79 21.30 -14.38 1.58
N ALA A 80 21.93 -13.22 1.35
CA ALA A 80 21.53 -11.96 1.97
C ALA A 80 20.16 -11.50 1.46
N LEU A 81 19.90 -11.64 0.15
CA LEU A 81 18.59 -11.34 -0.43
C LEU A 81 17.48 -12.25 0.10
N ALA A 82 17.76 -13.54 0.28
CA ALA A 82 16.82 -14.49 0.88
C ALA A 82 16.49 -14.12 2.34
N PHE A 83 17.48 -13.63 3.09
CA PHE A 83 17.28 -13.11 4.42
C PHE A 83 16.39 -11.86 4.43
N LEU A 84 16.65 -10.87 3.56
CA LEU A 84 15.84 -9.65 3.47
C LEU A 84 14.35 -9.92 3.19
N ARG A 85 14.03 -10.97 2.42
CA ARG A 85 12.63 -11.36 2.13
C ARG A 85 11.84 -11.81 3.36
N ARG A 86 12.52 -12.16 4.46
CA ARG A 86 11.91 -12.64 5.72
C ARG A 86 11.85 -11.56 6.79
N LEU A 87 12.26 -10.34 6.48
CA LEU A 87 12.22 -9.23 7.41
C LEU A 87 10.78 -8.82 7.69
N VAL A 88 10.53 -8.48 8.95
CA VAL A 88 9.31 -7.78 9.36
C VAL A 88 9.60 -6.30 9.17
N LEU A 89 8.80 -5.65 8.32
CA LEU A 89 8.97 -4.24 7.97
C LEU A 89 7.85 -3.41 8.60
N PRO A 90 8.10 -2.14 8.91
CA PRO A 90 7.07 -1.25 9.40
C PRO A 90 5.96 -1.05 8.36
N SER A 91 4.78 -0.69 8.85
CA SER A 91 3.60 -0.43 8.02
C SER A 91 3.91 0.58 6.91
N PRO A 92 3.40 0.36 5.68
CA PRO A 92 3.64 1.25 4.55
C PRO A 92 3.10 2.65 4.80
N ARG A 93 3.93 3.66 4.54
CA ARG A 93 3.55 5.08 4.65
C ARG A 93 3.05 5.68 3.33
N VAL A 94 3.34 5.01 2.21
CA VAL A 94 2.95 5.47 0.88
C VAL A 94 1.49 5.06 0.61
N PRO A 95 0.66 5.98 0.07
CA PRO A 95 -0.70 5.64 -0.31
C PRO A 95 -0.72 4.52 -1.36
N LEU A 96 -1.62 3.57 -1.19
CA LEU A 96 -1.87 2.53 -2.17
C LEU A 96 -2.30 3.19 -3.50
N SER A 97 -1.53 2.98 -4.55
CA SER A 97 -1.95 3.36 -5.90
C SER A 97 -3.02 2.39 -6.35
N MET A 98 -4.27 2.87 -6.43
CA MET A 98 -5.34 2.11 -7.06
C MET A 98 -5.21 2.25 -8.58
N PRO A 99 -5.01 1.15 -9.33
CA PRO A 99 -5.05 1.21 -10.78
C PRO A 99 -6.46 1.58 -11.24
N ILE A 100 -6.55 2.52 -12.19
CA ILE A 100 -7.84 2.94 -12.77
C ILE A 100 -8.33 1.80 -13.67
N GLN A 101 -9.48 1.22 -13.33
CA GLN A 101 -10.16 0.27 -14.20
C GLN A 101 -11.03 1.05 -15.18
N ALA A 102 -10.77 0.88 -16.49
CA ALA A 102 -11.65 1.44 -17.50
C ALA A 102 -13.01 0.75 -17.41
N ILE A 103 -14.08 1.51 -17.16
CA ILE A 103 -15.44 1.01 -17.23
C ILE A 103 -15.75 0.78 -18.71
N LEU A 104 -15.71 -0.47 -19.16
CA LEU A 104 -16.25 -0.85 -20.45
C LEU A 104 -17.75 -0.56 -20.41
N ARG A 105 -18.19 0.47 -21.12
CA ARG A 105 -19.62 0.69 -21.34
C ARG A 105 -20.10 -0.46 -22.22
N SER A 106 -20.71 -1.48 -21.62
CA SER A 106 -21.58 -2.36 -22.40
C SER A 106 -22.64 -1.45 -22.99
N THR A 107 -22.69 -1.36 -24.32
CA THR A 107 -23.88 -0.86 -24.99
C THR A 107 -25.06 -1.64 -24.40
N PRO A 108 -26.18 -0.99 -24.05
CA PRO A 108 -27.39 -1.71 -23.73
C PRO A 108 -27.80 -2.44 -25.01
N GLU A 109 -27.33 -3.68 -25.15
CA GLU A 109 -27.86 -4.65 -26.09
C GLU A 109 -29.34 -4.76 -25.75
N LYS A 110 -30.12 -4.22 -26.68
CA LYS A 110 -31.57 -4.26 -26.70
C LYS A 110 -31.98 -5.71 -26.40
N SER A 111 -32.49 -5.96 -25.20
CA SER A 111 -32.99 -7.26 -24.78
C SER A 111 -34.26 -7.60 -25.57
N GLU A 112 -34.08 -8.00 -26.82
CA GLU A 112 -35.09 -8.55 -27.69
C GLU A 112 -34.97 -10.07 -27.62
N GLN A 113 -35.62 -10.61 -26.60
CA GLN A 113 -36.37 -11.87 -26.63
C GLN A 113 -36.08 -12.77 -27.85
N ARG A 114 -34.99 -13.55 -27.80
CA ARG A 114 -34.89 -14.78 -28.60
C ARG A 114 -34.39 -15.90 -27.71
N GLN A 115 -35.38 -16.63 -27.20
CA GLN A 115 -35.25 -18.05 -26.89
C GLN A 115 -34.48 -18.73 -28.02
N GLY A 116 -33.43 -19.50 -27.70
CA GLY A 116 -32.76 -20.31 -28.72
C GLY A 116 -31.30 -20.64 -28.42
N THR A 117 -31.11 -21.77 -27.74
CA THR A 117 -29.92 -22.64 -27.80
C THR A 117 -28.61 -22.08 -27.24
N SER A 118 -28.26 -22.56 -26.05
CA SER A 118 -26.93 -22.41 -25.46
C SER A 118 -25.85 -23.09 -26.32
N VAL A 119 -24.94 -22.28 -26.84
CA VAL A 119 -23.73 -22.73 -27.56
C VAL A 119 -22.68 -23.31 -26.60
N TRP A 120 -22.80 -23.08 -25.29
CA TRP A 120 -21.91 -23.63 -24.26
C TRP A 120 -22.06 -25.12 -23.99
N SER A 121 -23.08 -25.78 -24.54
CA SER A 121 -23.27 -27.23 -24.38
C SER A 121 -22.36 -28.08 -25.28
N ARG A 122 -21.57 -27.47 -26.18
CA ARG A 122 -20.83 -28.21 -27.23
C ARG A 122 -19.37 -28.54 -26.92
N PHE A 123 -18.81 -28.06 -25.80
CA PHE A 123 -17.36 -28.20 -25.53
C PHE A 123 -16.99 -29.06 -24.32
N VAL A 124 -17.95 -29.76 -23.71
CA VAL A 124 -17.64 -30.75 -22.65
C VAL A 124 -18.07 -32.14 -23.10
N SER A 125 -17.24 -32.77 -23.92
CA SER A 125 -17.16 -34.23 -24.01
C SER A 125 -15.82 -34.64 -23.42
N PHE A 126 -15.85 -35.16 -22.19
CA PHE A 126 -14.77 -35.98 -21.65
C PHE A 126 -14.93 -37.38 -22.23
N GLY A 127 -13.95 -37.80 -23.03
CA GLY A 127 -13.87 -39.16 -23.58
C GLY A 127 -13.48 -40.17 -22.50
N GLN A 128 -14.11 -41.35 -22.58
CA GLN A 128 -13.69 -42.59 -21.92
C GLN A 128 -12.37 -43.12 -22.48
#